data_AF-A0A957X1Z5-F1
#
_entry.id   AF-A0A957X1Z5-F1
#
_cell.length_a   1.000
_cell.length_b   1.000
_cell.length_c   1.000
_cell.angle_alpha   90.00
_cell.angle_beta   90.00
_cell.angle_gamma   90.00
#
_symmetry.space_group_name_H-M   'P 1'
#
loop_
_entity.id
_entity.type
_entity.pdbx_description
1 polymer ?
#
loop_
_entity_poly.entity_id
_entity_poly.type
_entity_poly.pdbx_seq_one_letter_code
_entity_poly.pdbx_strand_id
1 'polypeptide(L)'
;LHRAGVMRLATAFDEIAPMKDPRVQANPGYLVIILLARVIIQLGDLGHITPKVIEGLFAADLAYLQDLYRRINETGHNRVAVTCPHCEQAFEVEIDSSGE
;
A
#
# COMPACT_ATOMS: atom_id res chain seq x y z
N LEU A 1 -0.93 -12.53 13.60
CA LEU A 1 -1.54 -11.35 12.93
C LEU A 1 -0.55 -10.21 13.02
N HIS A 2 0.01 -9.74 11.90
CA HIS A 2 0.91 -8.58 11.89
C HIS A 2 0.07 -7.30 11.86
N ARG A 3 0.32 -6.38 12.79
CA ARG A 3 -0.40 -5.11 12.92
C ARG A 3 0.50 -3.87 12.76
N ALA A 4 1.80 -4.08 12.85
CA ALA A 4 2.82 -3.05 12.63
C ALA A 4 3.56 -3.37 11.34
N GLY A 5 4.06 -2.35 10.64
CA GLY A 5 4.85 -2.51 9.45
C GLY A 5 5.51 -1.20 9.04
N VAL A 6 6.49 -1.30 8.15
CA VAL A 6 7.23 -0.14 7.64
C VAL A 6 7.15 -0.19 6.12
N MET A 7 6.71 0.91 5.52
CA MET A 7 6.71 1.13 4.08
C MET A 7 7.54 2.38 3.78
N ARG A 8 8.41 2.30 2.78
CA ARG A 8 9.10 3.48 2.25
C ARG A 8 8.32 4.10 1.10
N LEU A 9 8.60 5.37 0.82
CA LEU A 9 8.18 6.00 -0.42
C LEU A 9 8.72 5.21 -1.63
N ALA A 10 7.86 5.04 -2.62
CA ALA A 10 8.20 4.51 -3.92
C ALA A 10 9.07 5.49 -4.67
N THR A 11 10.11 4.95 -5.29
CA THR A 11 10.87 5.71 -6.28
C THR A 11 10.22 5.56 -7.64
N ALA A 12 10.50 6.48 -8.56
CA ALA A 12 10.10 6.31 -9.96
C ALA A 12 10.57 4.97 -10.56
N PHE A 13 11.69 4.42 -10.08
CA PHE A 13 12.18 3.12 -10.50
C PHE A 13 11.27 1.96 -10.04
N ASP A 14 10.69 2.05 -8.84
CA ASP A 14 9.78 1.03 -8.32
C ASP A 14 8.48 0.95 -9.15
N GLU A 15 8.06 2.06 -9.74
CA GLU A 15 6.86 2.15 -10.59
C GLU A 15 7.10 1.56 -11.99
N ILE A 16 8.26 1.84 -12.60
CA ILE A 16 8.53 1.46 -14.00
C ILE A 16 9.22 0.11 -14.15
N ALA A 17 10.06 -0.30 -13.18
CA ALA A 17 10.83 -1.53 -13.29
C ALA A 17 9.95 -2.81 -13.38
N PRO A 18 8.84 -2.94 -12.63
CA PRO A 18 7.98 -4.12 -12.71
C PRO A 18 7.30 -4.32 -14.07
N MET A 19 7.16 -3.28 -14.90
CA MET A 19 6.52 -3.38 -16.21
C MET A 19 7.26 -4.31 -17.19
N LYS A 20 8.52 -4.62 -16.90
CA LYS A 20 9.32 -5.58 -17.65
C LYS A 20 9.19 -7.02 -17.15
N ASP A 21 8.56 -7.24 -15.99
CA ASP A 21 8.37 -8.59 -15.44
C ASP A 21 7.34 -9.35 -16.30
N PRO A 22 7.67 -10.56 -16.79
CA PRO A 22 6.75 -11.33 -17.64
C PRO A 22 5.39 -11.61 -16.97
N ARG A 23 5.34 -11.69 -15.64
CA ARG A 23 4.09 -11.90 -14.90
C ARG A 23 3.18 -10.68 -14.97
N VAL A 24 3.76 -9.47 -14.96
CA VAL A 24 3.01 -8.21 -15.14
C VAL A 24 2.55 -8.04 -16.58
N GLN A 25 3.37 -8.44 -17.55
CA GLN A 25 2.97 -8.42 -18.96
C GLN A 25 1.82 -9.39 -19.26
N ALA A 26 1.85 -10.57 -18.65
CA ALA A 26 0.77 -11.55 -18.79
C ALA A 26 -0.49 -11.17 -17.99
N ASN A 27 -0.32 -10.54 -16.83
CA ASN A 27 -1.39 -10.09 -15.96
C ASN A 27 -1.03 -8.72 -15.35
N PRO A 28 -1.57 -7.62 -15.87
CA PRO A 28 -1.32 -6.27 -15.34
C PRO A 28 -1.67 -6.13 -13.86
N GLY A 29 -2.63 -6.92 -13.35
CA GLY A 29 -2.98 -6.94 -11.93
C GLY A 29 -1.84 -7.42 -11.01
N TYR A 30 -0.83 -8.11 -11.55
CA TYR A 30 0.34 -8.56 -10.79
C TYR A 30 1.32 -7.41 -10.45
N LEU A 31 1.15 -6.24 -11.06
CA LEU A 31 1.95 -5.06 -10.78
C LEU A 31 1.93 -4.69 -9.29
N VAL A 32 0.74 -4.66 -8.68
CA VAL A 32 0.57 -4.28 -7.27
C VAL A 32 1.32 -5.23 -6.33
N ILE A 33 1.39 -6.51 -6.68
CA ILE A 33 2.09 -7.53 -5.89
C ILE A 33 3.59 -7.25 -5.86
N ILE A 34 4.18 -7.01 -7.03
CA ILE A 34 5.62 -6.70 -7.14
C ILE A 34 5.93 -5.37 -6.46
N LEU A 35 5.10 -4.37 -6.69
CA LEU A 35 5.29 -3.03 -6.16
C LEU A 35 5.24 -3.03 -4.63
N LEU A 36 4.22 -3.65 -4.02
CA LEU A 36 4.13 -3.78 -2.56
C LEU A 36 5.32 -4.55 -1.98
N ALA A 37 5.77 -5.62 -2.64
CA ALA A 37 6.95 -6.37 -2.18
C ALA A 37 8.25 -5.56 -2.21
N ARG A 38 8.35 -4.51 -3.03
CA ARG A 38 9.56 -3.65 -3.12
C ARG A 38 9.58 -2.51 -2.11
N VAL A 39 8.40 -2.01 -1.73
CA VAL A 39 8.26 -0.79 -0.91
C VAL A 39 7.96 -1.10 0.54
N ILE A 40 7.40 -2.27 0.85
CA ILE A 40 7.23 -2.72 2.23
C ILE A 40 8.56 -3.29 2.72
N ILE A 41 9.14 -2.61 3.72
CA ILE A 41 10.39 -3.00 4.36
C ILE A 41 10.15 -4.10 5.40
N GLN A 42 9.04 -4.00 6.14
CA GLN A 42 8.73 -4.91 7.24
C GLN A 42 7.22 -5.06 7.46
N LEU A 43 6.77 -6.28 7.78
CA LEU A 43 5.41 -6.58 8.26
C LEU A 43 5.50 -7.42 9.55
N GLY A 44 5.26 -6.78 10.70
CA GLY A 44 5.49 -7.37 12.01
C GLY A 44 6.93 -7.86 12.14
N ASP A 45 7.14 -9.14 12.39
CA ASP A 45 8.47 -9.74 12.52
C ASP A 45 9.09 -10.17 11.18
N LEU A 46 8.37 -9.98 10.06
CA LEU A 46 8.83 -10.34 8.73
C LEU A 46 9.61 -9.18 8.10
N GLY A 47 10.93 -9.27 8.12
CA GLY A 47 11.85 -8.26 7.55
C GLY A 47 12.20 -8.46 6.07
N HIS A 48 11.70 -9.50 5.41
CA HIS A 48 11.93 -9.74 3.99
C HIS A 48 10.62 -10.05 3.27
N ILE A 49 10.09 -9.05 2.57
CA ILE A 49 8.84 -9.14 1.86
C ILE A 49 9.11 -9.53 0.40
N THR A 50 8.61 -10.68 -0.01
CA THR A 50 8.71 -11.16 -1.40
C THR A 50 7.36 -11.12 -2.08
N PRO A 51 7.28 -11.13 -3.43
CA PRO A 51 6.00 -11.24 -4.12
C PRO A 51 5.14 -12.41 -3.63
N LYS A 52 5.77 -13.54 -3.29
CA LYS A 52 5.09 -14.72 -2.76
C LYS A 52 4.45 -14.51 -1.38
N VAL A 53 5.04 -13.64 -0.54
CA VAL A 53 4.43 -13.24 0.73
C VAL A 53 3.16 -12.46 0.46
N ILE A 54 3.22 -11.51 -0.48
CA ILE A 54 2.08 -10.65 -0.84
C ILE A 54 0.95 -11.46 -1.50
N GLU A 55 1.29 -12.43 -2.36
CA GLU A 55 0.34 -13.39 -2.94
C GLU A 55 -0.42 -14.21 -1.89
N GLY A 56 0.23 -14.51 -0.76
CA GLY A 56 -0.34 -15.30 0.32
C GLY A 56 -1.27 -14.54 1.26
N LEU A 57 -1.43 -13.23 1.07
CA LEU A 57 -2.29 -12.40 1.91
C LEU A 57 -3.77 -12.67 1.62
N PHE A 58 -4.61 -12.48 2.64
CA PHE A 58 -6.05 -12.41 2.39
C PHE A 58 -6.36 -11.21 1.49
N ALA A 59 -7.42 -11.33 0.67
CA ALA A 59 -7.81 -10.27 -0.26
C ALA A 59 -8.05 -8.92 0.44
N ALA A 60 -8.61 -8.95 1.66
CA ALA A 60 -8.83 -7.75 2.47
C ALA A 60 -7.50 -7.09 2.91
N ASP A 61 -6.50 -7.88 3.29
CA ASP A 61 -5.19 -7.37 3.70
C ASP A 61 -4.43 -6.78 2.51
N LEU A 62 -4.51 -7.42 1.34
CA LEU A 62 -3.94 -6.88 0.11
C LEU A 62 -4.58 -5.53 -0.26
N ALA A 63 -5.91 -5.45 -0.20
CA ALA A 63 -6.65 -4.22 -0.48
C ALA A 63 -6.27 -3.10 0.50
N TYR A 64 -6.11 -3.42 1.79
CA TYR A 64 -5.64 -2.47 2.80
C TYR A 64 -4.23 -1.94 2.48
N LEU A 65 -3.28 -2.81 2.16
CA LEU A 65 -1.91 -2.41 1.83
C LEU A 65 -1.83 -1.60 0.53
N GLN A 66 -2.66 -1.91 -0.46
CA GLN A 66 -2.77 -1.14 -1.68
C GLN A 66 -3.30 0.27 -1.44
N ASP A 67 -4.29 0.42 -0.56
CA ASP A 67 -4.81 1.73 -0.17
C ASP A 67 -3.79 2.53 0.65
N LEU A 68 -3.10 1.87 1.59
CA LEU A 68 -2.02 2.48 2.37
C LEU A 68 -0.89 2.97 1.47
N TYR A 69 -0.48 2.16 0.48
CA TYR A 69 0.51 2.55 -0.53
C TYR A 69 0.12 3.85 -1.22
N ARG A 70 -1.14 3.95 -1.64
CA ARG A 70 -1.68 5.11 -2.34
C ARG A 70 -1.59 6.37 -1.50
N ARG A 71 -2.03 6.29 -0.25
CA ARG A 71 -1.99 7.43 0.69
C ARG A 71 -0.57 7.94 0.92
N ILE A 72 0.37 7.02 1.07
CA ILE A 72 1.79 7.35 1.30
C ILE A 72 2.41 8.01 0.06
N ASN A 73 2.10 7.52 -1.15
CA ASN A 73 2.84 7.89 -2.36
C ASN A 73 2.16 8.93 -3.27
N GLU A 74 0.83 9.00 -3.28
CA GLU A 74 0.10 9.92 -4.17
C GLU A 74 -0.29 11.22 -3.46
N THR A 75 -0.67 11.13 -2.19
CA THR A 75 -1.21 12.28 -1.44
C THR A 75 -0.13 13.03 -0.67
N GLY A 76 1.03 12.41 -0.43
CA GLY A 76 2.15 12.96 0.35
C GLY A 76 1.84 13.20 1.83
N HIS A 77 0.58 13.06 2.24
CA HIS A 77 0.02 13.32 3.57
C HIS A 77 -0.98 12.19 3.85
N ASN A 78 -1.07 11.66 5.08
CA ASN A 78 -2.06 10.63 5.43
C ASN A 78 -3.46 11.24 5.61
N ARG A 79 -3.95 11.94 4.59
CA ARG A 79 -5.22 12.65 4.58
C ARG A 79 -6.27 11.83 3.84
N VAL A 80 -7.44 11.69 4.46
CA VAL A 80 -8.59 11.03 3.83
C VAL A 80 -9.71 12.04 3.65
N ALA A 81 -10.25 12.08 2.44
CA ALA A 81 -11.47 12.82 2.16
C ALA A 81 -12.65 12.08 2.80
N VAL A 82 -13.37 12.77 3.68
CA VAL A 82 -14.56 12.27 4.35
C VAL A 82 -15.72 13.23 4.12
N THR A 83 -16.93 12.69 4.07
CA THR A 83 -18.16 13.49 3.97
C THR A 83 -18.87 13.45 5.32
N CYS A 84 -19.16 14.63 5.88
CA CYS A 84 -19.90 14.72 7.13
C CYS A 84 -21.35 14.23 6.95
N PRO A 85 -21.84 13.23 7.73
CA PRO A 85 -23.21 12.74 7.59
C PRO A 85 -24.27 13.71 8.12
N HIS A 86 -23.89 14.77 8.84
CA HIS A 86 -24.82 15.75 9.42
C HIS A 86 -25.01 16.99 8.54
N CYS A 87 -23.99 17.41 7.80
CA CYS A 87 -24.05 18.63 6.98
C CYS A 87 -23.61 18.43 5.54
N GLU A 88 -23.29 17.20 5.13
CA GLU A 88 -22.87 16.80 3.78
C GLU A 88 -21.61 17.51 3.25
N GLN A 89 -20.93 18.30 4.10
CA GLN A 89 -19.69 18.97 3.77
C GLN A 89 -18.55 17.94 3.62
N ALA A 90 -17.84 17.98 2.50
CA ALA A 90 -16.61 17.23 2.30
C ALA A 90 -15.43 17.96 2.95
N PHE A 91 -14.57 17.22 3.66
CA PHE A 91 -13.36 17.75 4.28
C PHE A 91 -12.25 16.70 4.33
N GLU A 92 -11.00 17.14 4.46
CA GLU A 92 -9.84 16.26 4.62
C GLU A 92 -9.49 16.10 6.09
N VAL A 93 -9.29 14.86 6.52
CA VAL A 93 -8.83 14.53 7.88
C VAL A 93 -7.46 13.88 7.81
N GLU A 94 -6.50 14.42 8.56
CA GLU A 94 -5.22 13.75 8.83
C GLU A 94 -5.47 12.58 9.77
N ILE A 95 -5.19 11.38 9.29
CA ILE A 95 -5.26 10.17 10.11
C ILE A 95 -3.90 10.03 10.78
N ASP A 96 -3.85 10.35 12.07
CA ASP A 96 -2.68 9.99 12.87
C ASP A 96 -2.77 8.49 13.21
N SER A 97 -1.76 7.72 12.78
CA SER A 97 -1.65 6.30 13.09
C SER A 97 -0.97 6.06 14.43
N SER A 98 -1.18 6.94 15.41
CA SER A 98 -0.79 6.74 16.81
C SER A 98 -1.68 5.65 17.43
N GLY A 99 -1.35 4.41 17.11
CA GLY A 99 -1.84 3.25 17.84
C GLY A 99 -1.11 3.15 19.17
N GLU A 100 -1.86 3.33 20.26
CA GLU A 100 -1.50 2.83 21.59
C GLU A 100 -1.75 1.31 21.68
#